data_AF-A0A2M7U221-F1
#
_entry.id   AF-A0A2M7U221-F1
#
_cell.length_a   1.000
_cell.length_b   1.000
_cell.length_c   1.000
_cell.angle_alpha   90.00
_cell.angle_beta   90.00
_cell.angle_gamma   90.00
#
_symmetry.space_group_name_H-M   'P 1'
#
loop_
_entity.id
_entity.type
_entity.pdbx_description
1 polymer ?
#
loop_
_entity_poly.entity_id
_entity_poly.type
_entity_poly.pdbx_seq_one_letter_code
_entity_poly.pdbx_strand_id
1 'polypeptide(L)'
;MFENIFIWTLIISFAVQILFFVYAAIRQTDTVTDLSYGLTFIILAFTGLFSTKMFFIFQLIVFGMVLLWGIRIATYLFIRIKKMK
;
A
#
# COMPACT_ATOMS: atom_id res chain seq x y z
N MET A 1 -21.55 -3.59 -2.18
CA MET A 1 -20.57 -3.77 -3.27
C MET A 1 -19.39 -4.65 -2.86
N PHE A 2 -19.38 -5.38 -1.73
CA PHE A 2 -18.28 -6.32 -1.46
C PHE A 2 -18.78 -7.48 -0.60
N GLU A 3 -19.23 -8.59 -1.22
CA GLU A 3 -19.65 -9.78 -0.46
C GLU A 3 -18.48 -10.47 0.24
N ASN A 4 -17.26 -10.28 -0.26
CA ASN A 4 -16.06 -10.87 0.34
C ASN A 4 -14.87 -9.90 0.29
N ILE A 5 -14.62 -9.20 1.39
CA ILE A 5 -13.55 -8.20 1.52
C ILE A 5 -12.16 -8.77 1.19
N PHE A 6 -11.92 -10.05 1.45
CA PHE A 6 -10.63 -10.70 1.22
C PHE A 6 -10.29 -10.85 -0.27
N ILE A 7 -11.30 -11.13 -1.11
CA ILE A 7 -11.09 -11.23 -2.56
C ILE A 7 -10.75 -9.85 -3.13
N TRP A 8 -11.38 -8.81 -2.62
CA TRP A 8 -11.13 -7.44 -3.08
C TRP A 8 -9.78 -6.91 -2.63
N THR A 9 -9.36 -7.18 -1.40
CA THR A 9 -8.00 -6.83 -0.96
C THR A 9 -6.94 -7.60 -1.75
N LEU A 10 -7.20 -8.86 -2.12
CA LEU A 10 -6.33 -9.62 -3.02
C LEU A 10 -6.22 -8.97 -4.41
N ILE A 11 -7.35 -8.66 -5.04
CA ILE A 11 -7.38 -8.04 -6.38
C ILE A 11 -6.65 -6.70 -6.36
N ILE A 12 -6.90 -5.85 -5.37
CA ILE A 12 -6.28 -4.53 -5.25
C ILE A 12 -4.78 -4.67 -5.02
N SER A 13 -4.36 -5.56 -4.11
CA SER A 13 -2.94 -5.84 -3.86
C SER A 13 -2.24 -6.30 -5.13
N PHE A 14 -2.83 -7.28 -5.83
CA PHE A 14 -2.28 -7.82 -7.07
C PHE A 14 -2.17 -6.75 -8.17
N ALA A 15 -3.20 -5.92 -8.34
CA ALA A 15 -3.20 -4.83 -9.30
C ALA A 15 -2.10 -3.80 -9.01
N VAL A 16 -1.95 -3.38 -7.75
CA VAL A 16 -0.88 -2.44 -7.34
C VAL A 16 0.49 -3.05 -7.63
N GLN A 17 0.73 -4.31 -7.25
CA GLN A 17 2.02 -4.96 -7.48
C GLN A 17 2.34 -5.11 -8.97
N ILE A 18 1.36 -5.48 -9.80
CA ILE A 18 1.54 -5.56 -11.25
C ILE A 18 1.87 -4.19 -11.84
N LEU A 19 1.16 -3.13 -11.45
CA LEU A 19 1.41 -1.78 -11.98
C LEU A 19 2.84 -1.33 -11.68
N PHE A 20 3.31 -1.53 -10.44
CA PHE A 20 4.69 -1.19 -10.07
C PHE A 20 5.72 -2.11 -10.75
N PHE A 21 5.42 -3.39 -10.90
CA PHE A 21 6.28 -4.34 -11.62
C PHE A 21 6.44 -3.93 -13.09
N VAL A 22 5.34 -3.66 -13.79
CA VAL A 22 5.36 -3.23 -15.20
C VAL A 22 6.16 -1.93 -15.34
N TYR A 23 5.94 -0.96 -14.45
CA TYR A 23 6.69 0.28 -14.46
C TYR A 23 8.20 0.06 -14.23
N ALA A 24 8.56 -0.77 -13.25
CA ALA A 24 9.95 -1.11 -12.94
C ALA A 24 10.63 -1.87 -14.10
N ALA A 25 9.92 -2.79 -14.76
CA ALA A 25 10.41 -3.55 -15.90
C ALA A 25 10.70 -2.65 -17.11
N ILE A 26 9.81 -1.69 -17.41
CA ILE A 26 10.01 -0.72 -18.51
C ILE A 26 11.18 0.22 -18.21
N ARG A 27 11.28 0.70 -16.98
CA ARG A 27 12.28 1.70 -16.57
C ARG A 27 13.60 1.09 -16.10
N GLN A 28 13.72 -0.24 -16.09
CA GLN A 28 14.86 -0.99 -15.56
C GLN A 28 15.34 -0.45 -14.21
N THR A 29 14.39 -0.21 -13.31
CA THR A 29 14.66 0.45 -12.03
C THR A 29 13.90 -0.23 -10.90
N ASP A 30 14.62 -0.83 -9.96
CA ASP A 30 14.03 -1.52 -8.80
C ASP A 30 13.54 -0.56 -7.71
N THR A 31 13.80 0.73 -7.89
CA THR A 31 13.50 1.80 -6.93
C THR A 31 12.01 1.90 -6.58
N VAL A 32 11.15 1.58 -7.53
CA VAL A 32 9.71 1.84 -7.51
C VAL A 32 8.96 0.63 -6.97
N THR A 33 9.48 -0.56 -7.25
CA THR A 33 9.03 -1.82 -6.65
C THR A 33 9.26 -1.84 -5.15
N ASP A 34 10.36 -1.29 -4.64
CA ASP A 34 10.57 -1.19 -3.19
C ASP A 34 9.53 -0.28 -2.51
N LEU A 35 9.09 0.78 -3.19
CA LEU A 35 8.06 1.69 -2.68
C LEU A 35 6.65 1.08 -2.69
N SER A 36 6.39 0.14 -3.61
CA SER A 36 5.08 -0.48 -3.82
C SER A 36 4.52 -1.14 -2.57
N TYR A 37 5.38 -1.75 -1.74
CA TYR A 37 4.96 -2.42 -0.51
C TYR A 37 4.33 -1.45 0.50
N GLY A 38 4.98 -0.31 0.76
CA GLY A 38 4.46 0.71 1.68
C GLY A 38 3.16 1.33 1.19
N LEU A 39 3.06 1.59 -0.12
CA LEU A 39 1.86 2.12 -0.74
C LEU A 39 0.70 1.13 -0.72
N THR A 40 0.97 -0.17 -0.91
CA THR A 40 -0.06 -1.21 -0.86
C THR A 40 -0.74 -1.26 0.50
N PHE A 41 0.01 -1.14 1.60
CA PHE A 41 -0.58 -1.09 2.94
C PHE A 41 -1.50 0.12 3.15
N ILE A 42 -1.08 1.29 2.67
CA ILE A 42 -1.88 2.52 2.75
C ILE A 42 -3.18 2.33 1.96
N ILE A 43 -3.09 1.90 0.69
CA ILE A 43 -4.24 1.68 -0.19
C ILE A 43 -5.21 0.67 0.44
N LEU A 44 -4.71 -0.46 0.93
CA LEU A 44 -5.54 -1.49 1.56
C LEU A 44 -6.21 -0.99 2.84
N ALA A 45 -5.53 -0.20 3.68
CA ALA A 45 -6.13 0.39 4.88
C ALA A 45 -7.29 1.34 4.52
N PHE A 46 -7.12 2.18 3.50
CA PHE A 46 -8.20 3.01 2.97
C PHE A 46 -9.36 2.15 2.45
N THR A 47 -9.08 1.18 1.59
CA THR A 47 -10.13 0.35 1.00
C THR A 47 -10.92 -0.41 2.06
N GLY A 48 -10.26 -0.97 3.08
CA GLY A 48 -10.91 -1.67 4.19
C GLY A 48 -11.82 -0.77 5.02
N LEU A 49 -11.33 0.41 5.42
CA LEU A 49 -12.10 1.34 6.24
C LEU A 49 -13.36 1.84 5.51
N PHE A 50 -13.20 2.28 4.26
CA PHE A 50 -14.31 2.84 3.48
C PHE A 50 -15.29 1.78 2.96
N SER A 51 -14.83 0.56 2.68
CA SER A 51 -15.70 -0.53 2.19
C SER A 51 -16.55 -1.13 3.29
N THR A 52 -16.00 -1.25 4.51
CA THR A 52 -16.73 -1.78 5.67
C THR A 52 -17.60 -0.73 6.35
N LYS A 53 -17.31 0.58 6.12
CA LYS A 53 -17.93 1.72 6.80
C LYS A 53 -17.88 1.62 8.33
N MET A 54 -16.92 0.86 8.87
CA MET A 54 -16.74 0.65 10.30
C MET A 54 -15.84 1.73 10.88
N PHE A 55 -16.42 2.88 11.20
CA PHE A 55 -15.70 4.05 11.72
C PHE A 55 -15.66 4.13 13.26
N PHE A 56 -15.64 2.99 13.96
CA PHE A 56 -15.48 3.03 15.42
C PHE A 56 -14.03 3.36 15.82
N ILE A 57 -13.86 3.76 17.08
CA ILE A 57 -12.58 4.28 17.59
C ILE A 57 -11.41 3.32 17.38
N PHE A 58 -11.61 2.02 17.60
CA PHE A 58 -10.56 1.02 17.45
C PHE A 58 -10.12 0.85 15.99
N GLN A 59 -11.05 0.86 15.05
CA GLN A 59 -10.79 0.78 13.61
C GLN A 59 -10.04 2.01 13.13
N LEU A 60 -10.40 3.20 13.63
CA LEU A 60 -9.69 4.44 13.32
C LEU A 60 -8.27 4.45 13.89
N ILE A 61 -8.07 3.93 15.10
CA ILE A 61 -6.73 3.78 15.69
C ILE A 61 -5.89 2.83 14.83
N VAL A 62 -6.41 1.64 14.50
CA VAL A 62 -5.70 0.65 13.68
C VAL A 62 -5.39 1.23 12.29
N PHE A 63 -6.34 1.90 11.67
CA PHE A 63 -6.13 2.61 10.40
C PHE A 63 -5.00 3.64 10.50
N GLY A 64 -5.01 4.47 11.55
CA GLY A 64 -3.94 5.45 11.79
C GLY A 64 -2.58 4.80 11.99
N MET A 65 -2.51 3.70 12.74
CA MET A 65 -1.27 2.94 12.94
C MET A 65 -0.71 2.40 11.62
N VAL A 66 -1.58 1.81 10.78
CA VAL A 66 -1.17 1.29 9.47
C VAL A 66 -0.72 2.41 8.53
N LEU A 67 -1.39 3.56 8.54
CA LEU A 67 -0.96 4.72 7.76
C LEU A 67 0.41 5.24 8.19
N LEU A 68 0.60 5.46 9.50
CA LEU A 68 1.88 5.94 10.03
C LEU A 68 3.02 4.98 9.68
N TRP A 69 2.76 3.68 9.81
CA TRP A 69 3.75 2.65 9.49
C TRP A 69 4.04 2.57 7.98
N GLY A 70 3.01 2.58 7.14
CA GLY A 70 3.14 2.56 5.68
C GLY A 70 3.93 3.78 5.16
N ILE A 71 3.61 4.98 5.66
CA ILE A 71 4.32 6.21 5.31
C ILE A 71 5.78 6.14 5.75
N ARG A 72 6.05 5.64 6.97
CA ARG A 72 7.42 5.49 7.49
C ARG A 72 8.26 4.57 6.61
N ILE A 73 7.73 3.40 6.23
CA ILE A 73 8.44 2.45 5.37
C ILE A 73 8.67 3.03 3.98
N ALA A 74 7.63 3.57 3.36
CA ALA A 74 7.71 4.16 2.03
C ALA A 74 8.75 5.29 1.98
N THR A 75 8.73 6.18 2.97
CA THR A 75 9.68 7.30 3.08
C THR A 75 11.10 6.80 3.33
N TYR A 76 11.29 5.84 4.24
CA TYR A 76 12.62 5.28 4.53
C TYR A 76 13.25 4.65 3.29
N LEU A 77 12.49 3.82 2.56
CA LEU A 77 12.96 3.18 1.33
C LEU A 77 13.27 4.21 0.24
N PHE A 78 12.38 5.19 0.04
CA PHE A 78 12.59 6.26 -0.94
C PHE A 78 13.88 7.05 -0.66
N ILE A 79 14.11 7.46 0.59
CA ILE A 79 15.33 8.16 1.01
C ILE A 79 16.55 7.26 0.81
N ARG A 80 16.47 5.99 1.21
CA ARG A 80 17.57 5.03 1.08
C ARG A 80 18.00 4.88 -0.38
N ILE A 81 17.05 4.73 -1.29
CA ILE A 81 17.37 4.51 -2.70
C ILE A 81 17.96 5.78 -3.33
N LYS A 82 17.45 6.97 -2.96
CA LYS A 82 18.04 8.24 -3.39
C LYS A 82 19.47 8.45 -2.89
N LYS A 83 19.83 7.90 -1.72
CA LYS A 83 21.18 8.00 -1.16
C LYS A 83 22.18 7.01 -1.75
N MET A 84 21.70 5.89 -2.31
CA MET A 84 22.55 4.86 -2.93
C MET A 84 22.81 5.12 -4.43
N LYS A 85 21.97 5.93 -5.07
CA LYS A 85 22.24 6.53 -6.39
C LYS A 85 23.11 7.77 -6.23
#